data_AF-A0A538JBR0-F1
#
_entry.id   AF-A0A538JBR0-F1
#
_cell.length_a   1.000
_cell.length_b   1.000
_cell.length_c   1.000
_cell.angle_alpha   90.00
_cell.angle_beta   90.00
_cell.angle_gamma   90.00
#
_symmetry.space_group_name_H-M   'P 1'
#
loop_
_entity.id
_entity.type
_entity.pdbx_description
1 polymer ?
#
loop_
_entity_poly.entity_id
_entity_poly.type
_entity_poly.pdbx_seq_one_letter_code
_entity_poly.pdbx_strand_id
1 'polypeptide(L)'
;MSWLSSSPTRPSALLCRSGHGHTRSCSQGRSACSEEARVSESCTHLDQAVDVTPSSTGCEDCLRIGGQWVHLRMCMSCGHVGCCDNSPNRHATAHFASQHHPIIQSYEPGEDWWYCYLDDLAFTVDGAASFAHP
;
A
#
# COMPACT_ATOMS: atom_id res chain seq x y z
N MET A 1 12.56 -55.13 16.72
CA MET A 1 12.11 -55.14 18.13
C MET A 1 13.14 -54.37 18.95
N SER A 2 12.69 -53.51 19.89
CA SER A 2 13.48 -52.77 20.91
C SER A 2 14.38 -51.64 20.36
N TRP A 3 14.11 -50.33 20.47
CA TRP A 3 13.61 -49.47 21.56
C TRP A 3 14.35 -49.61 22.88
N LEU A 4 15.50 -48.92 23.02
CA LEU A 4 16.11 -48.47 24.29
C LEU A 4 16.95 -47.21 23.96
N SER A 5 16.40 -45.99 24.00
CA SER A 5 16.25 -45.12 25.17
C SER A 5 17.54 -44.95 25.98
N SER A 6 18.20 -43.80 25.82
CA SER A 6 19.17 -43.26 26.79
C SER A 6 19.27 -41.74 26.64
N SER A 7 18.38 -41.04 27.33
CA SER A 7 18.43 -39.59 27.52
C SER A 7 19.27 -39.28 28.76
N PRO A 8 20.29 -38.40 28.70
CA PRO A 8 20.93 -37.88 29.90
C PRO A 8 20.13 -36.71 30.50
N THR A 9 19.61 -37.01 31.70
CA THR A 9 19.27 -36.20 32.88
C THR A 9 19.43 -34.67 32.82
N ARG A 10 18.30 -33.98 33.06
CA ARG A 10 18.15 -32.55 33.36
C ARG A 10 18.89 -32.17 34.67
N PRO A 11 19.59 -31.03 34.73
CA PRO A 11 20.00 -30.43 35.99
C PRO A 11 18.84 -29.71 36.69
N SER A 12 18.77 -30.02 37.99
CA SER A 12 18.21 -29.34 39.14
C SER A 12 17.44 -28.02 38.94
N ALA A 13 16.15 -28.10 39.29
CA ALA A 13 15.37 -27.16 40.08
C ALA A 13 15.96 -25.75 40.30
N LEU A 14 15.52 -24.80 39.47
CA LEU A 14 15.37 -23.41 39.91
C LEU A 14 14.03 -23.31 40.64
N LEU A 15 14.12 -23.21 41.96
CA LEU A 15 13.01 -22.90 42.85
C LEU A 15 12.48 -21.49 42.54
N CYS A 16 11.41 -21.39 41.74
CA CYS A 16 10.59 -20.19 41.68
C CYS A 16 9.82 -20.07 43.01
N ARG A 17 10.39 -19.31 43.94
CA ARG A 17 9.73 -18.92 45.19
C ARG A 17 8.51 -18.05 44.85
N SER A 18 7.31 -18.56 45.16
CA SER A 18 6.07 -17.78 45.15
C SER A 18 6.16 -16.66 46.19
N GLY A 19 6.31 -15.43 45.71
CA GLY A 19 6.13 -14.21 46.51
C GLY A 19 4.67 -13.80 46.54
N HIS A 20 4.16 -13.53 47.74
CA HIS A 20 2.80 -13.18 48.05
C HIS A 20 2.40 -11.79 47.52
N GLY A 21 1.19 -11.70 46.96
CA GLY A 21 0.27 -10.58 47.18
C GLY A 21 0.72 -9.19 46.75
N HIS A 22 0.40 -8.82 45.51
CA HIS A 22 0.27 -7.41 45.13
C HIS A 22 -1.15 -7.20 44.61
N THR A 23 -1.97 -6.58 45.44
CA THR A 23 -3.30 -6.07 45.11
C THR A 23 -3.22 -5.23 43.84
N ARG A 24 -3.96 -5.61 42.80
CA ARG A 24 -4.17 -4.76 41.63
C ARG A 24 -5.03 -3.57 42.08
N SER A 25 -4.41 -2.41 42.20
CA SER A 25 -5.14 -1.15 42.29
C SER A 25 -4.44 -0.12 41.41
N CYS A 26 -5.01 0.12 40.23
CA CYS A 26 -4.78 1.33 39.48
C CYS A 26 -5.84 2.34 39.91
N SER A 27 -5.52 3.12 40.93
CA SER A 27 -6.31 4.29 41.34
C SER A 27 -5.71 5.54 40.67
N GLN A 28 -6.39 6.00 39.61
CA GLN A 28 -6.39 7.36 39.05
C GLN A 28 -5.07 8.17 38.98
N GLY A 29 -4.76 8.65 37.77
CA GLY A 29 -4.19 10.00 37.65
C GLY A 29 -3.10 10.23 36.61
N ARG A 30 -3.39 9.92 35.32
CA ARG A 30 -3.08 10.74 34.14
C ARG A 30 -3.58 9.97 32.93
N SER A 31 -4.63 10.48 32.32
CA SER A 31 -5.14 10.04 31.03
C SER A 31 -4.03 10.15 29.99
N ALA A 32 -3.42 9.04 29.61
CA ALA A 32 -2.91 8.85 28.26
C ALA A 32 -3.86 7.84 27.59
N CYS A 33 -5.11 8.26 27.43
CA CYS A 33 -6.06 7.59 26.56
C CYS A 33 -6.01 8.38 25.26
N SER A 34 -5.41 7.74 24.25
CA SER A 34 -5.54 8.10 22.84
C SER A 34 -4.95 9.44 22.45
N GLU A 35 -3.62 9.51 22.38
CA GLU A 35 -3.02 10.26 21.27
C GLU A 35 -3.35 9.47 20.01
N GLU A 36 -4.33 9.97 19.28
CA GLU A 36 -4.64 9.55 17.92
C GLU A 36 -3.33 9.37 17.16
N ALA A 37 -2.95 8.12 16.92
CA ALA A 37 -2.07 7.79 15.82
C ALA A 37 -2.87 8.12 14.56
N ARG A 38 -2.94 9.41 14.21
CA ARG A 38 -3.07 9.82 12.84
C ARG A 38 -1.81 9.26 12.19
N VAL A 39 -1.89 8.02 11.72
CA VAL A 39 -0.97 7.52 10.72
C VAL A 39 -0.94 8.64 9.70
N SER A 40 0.20 9.32 9.61
CA SER A 40 0.47 10.19 8.50
C SER A 40 0.24 9.31 7.29
N GLU A 41 -0.83 9.55 6.56
CA GLU A 41 -1.19 8.81 5.36
C GLU A 41 -0.20 9.24 4.28
N SER A 42 1.04 8.79 4.47
CA SER A 42 2.19 9.04 3.63
C SER A 42 2.52 7.72 2.98
N CYS A 43 2.32 7.66 1.67
CA CYS A 43 2.71 6.52 0.85
C CYS A 43 4.24 6.35 0.92
N THR A 44 4.71 5.16 1.31
CA THR A 44 6.16 4.86 1.34
C THR A 44 6.71 4.47 -0.03
N HIS A 45 5.84 4.32 -1.03
CA HIS A 45 6.18 3.84 -2.38
C HIS A 45 6.52 4.98 -3.36
N LEU A 46 6.51 6.25 -2.93
CA LEU A 46 6.72 7.40 -3.81
C LEU A 46 8.09 7.40 -4.50
N ASP A 47 9.08 6.71 -3.93
CA ASP A 47 10.40 6.49 -4.54
C ASP A 47 10.35 5.66 -5.84
N GLN A 48 9.26 4.93 -6.09
CA GLN A 48 9.04 4.16 -7.31
C GLN A 48 8.48 5.00 -8.46
N ALA A 49 8.06 6.23 -8.18
CA ALA A 49 7.68 7.19 -9.21
C ALA A 49 8.93 7.83 -9.81
N VAL A 50 8.99 7.85 -11.14
CA VAL A 50 10.10 8.45 -11.90
C VAL A 50 9.55 9.40 -12.95
N ASP A 51 10.43 10.23 -13.51
CA ASP A 51 10.05 11.06 -14.65
C ASP A 51 9.76 10.16 -15.87
N VAL A 52 8.52 10.20 -16.34
CA VAL A 52 8.00 9.31 -17.38
C VAL A 52 7.26 10.12 -18.44
N THR A 53 7.17 9.56 -19.65
CA THR A 53 6.34 10.10 -20.74
C THR A 53 5.11 9.21 -20.92
N PRO A 54 3.90 9.76 -21.13
CA PRO A 54 2.71 8.96 -21.39
C PRO A 54 2.90 8.08 -22.64
N SER A 55 2.55 6.79 -22.54
CA SER A 55 2.65 5.84 -23.66
C SER A 55 1.66 6.14 -24.78
N SER A 56 0.55 6.80 -24.45
CA SER A 56 -0.50 7.18 -25.40
C SER A 56 -1.35 8.35 -24.89
N THR A 57 -2.14 8.94 -25.78
CA THR A 57 -3.12 9.99 -25.44
C THR A 57 -4.41 9.42 -24.83
N GLY A 58 -4.60 8.11 -24.87
CA GLY A 58 -5.77 7.40 -24.34
C GLY A 58 -5.36 6.09 -23.69
N CYS A 59 -6.33 5.28 -23.28
CA CYS A 59 -6.03 3.94 -22.76
C CYS A 59 -5.48 3.06 -23.89
N GLU A 60 -4.20 2.68 -23.78
CA GLU A 60 -3.46 1.99 -24.84
C GLU A 60 -4.14 0.68 -25.25
N ASP A 61 -4.57 -0.11 -24.26
CA ASP A 61 -5.23 -1.39 -24.47
C ASP A 61 -6.64 -1.25 -25.05
N CYS A 62 -7.40 -0.24 -24.60
CA CYS A 62 -8.70 0.04 -25.19
C CYS A 62 -8.56 0.47 -26.65
N LEU A 63 -7.58 1.32 -26.98
CA LEU A 63 -7.30 1.73 -28.36
C LEU A 63 -6.99 0.52 -29.26
N ARG A 64 -6.23 -0.45 -28.74
CA ARG A 64 -5.87 -1.67 -29.47
C ARG A 64 -7.06 -2.56 -29.81
N ILE A 65 -8.04 -2.62 -28.92
CA ILE A 65 -9.23 -3.48 -29.09
C ILE A 65 -10.47 -2.72 -29.59
N GLY A 66 -10.38 -1.40 -29.81
CA GLY A 66 -11.54 -0.56 -30.13
C GLY A 66 -12.52 -0.40 -28.96
N GLY A 67 -12.04 -0.54 -27.73
CA GLY A 67 -12.83 -0.41 -26.50
C GLY A 67 -13.06 1.05 -26.10
N GLN A 68 -14.02 1.25 -25.18
CA GLN A 68 -14.33 2.55 -24.60
C GLN A 68 -13.81 2.63 -23.16
N TRP A 69 -13.69 3.85 -22.62
CA TRP A 69 -13.30 4.13 -21.24
C TRP A 69 -14.05 5.35 -20.71
N VAL A 70 -13.99 5.53 -19.39
CA VAL A 70 -14.58 6.67 -18.68
C VAL A 70 -13.51 7.69 -18.32
N HIS A 71 -12.51 7.29 -17.54
CA HIS A 71 -11.36 8.13 -17.15
C HIS A 71 -10.04 7.39 -17.33
N LEU A 72 -8.97 8.16 -17.44
CA LEU A 72 -7.61 7.68 -17.65
C LEU A 72 -6.74 7.86 -16.40
N ARG A 73 -5.82 6.91 -16.24
CA ARG A 73 -4.80 6.87 -15.20
C ARG A 73 -3.45 6.60 -15.87
N MET A 74 -2.42 7.32 -15.46
CA MET A 74 -1.06 7.14 -15.95
C MET A 74 -0.19 6.53 -14.85
N CYS A 75 0.54 5.47 -15.18
CA CYS A 75 1.49 4.85 -14.27
C CYS A 75 2.74 5.72 -14.12
N MET A 76 3.11 6.06 -12.89
CA MET A 76 4.27 6.93 -12.63
C MET A 76 5.60 6.19 -12.58
N SER A 77 5.60 4.86 -12.68
CA SER A 77 6.83 4.06 -12.78
C SER A 77 7.25 3.77 -14.23
N CYS A 78 6.31 3.77 -15.19
CA CYS A 78 6.62 3.41 -16.58
C CYS A 78 5.89 4.22 -17.66
N GLY A 79 5.00 5.14 -17.28
CA GLY A 79 4.25 5.99 -18.22
C GLY A 79 3.09 5.33 -18.95
N HIS A 80 2.74 4.09 -18.62
CA HIS A 80 1.61 3.41 -19.26
C HIS A 80 0.27 4.08 -18.91
N VAL A 81 -0.56 4.32 -19.92
CA VAL A 81 -1.90 4.94 -19.75
C VAL A 81 -3.00 3.88 -19.83
N GLY A 82 -3.69 3.69 -18.71
CA GLY A 82 -4.78 2.73 -18.55
C GLY A 82 -6.11 3.40 -18.20
N CYS A 83 -7.23 2.71 -18.46
CA CYS A 83 -8.54 3.17 -18.02
C CYS A 83 -8.85 2.78 -16.58
N CYS A 84 -9.59 3.62 -15.87
CA CYS A 84 -9.92 3.45 -14.45
C CYS A 84 -10.85 2.26 -14.16
N ASP A 85 -11.06 1.96 -12.88
CA ASP A 85 -11.91 0.85 -12.41
C ASP A 85 -13.40 0.99 -12.74
N ASN A 86 -13.88 2.23 -12.97
CA ASN A 86 -15.23 2.50 -13.44
C ASN A 86 -15.41 2.22 -14.95
N SER A 87 -14.30 2.05 -15.70
CA SER A 87 -14.35 1.66 -17.09
C SER A 87 -14.59 0.15 -17.22
N PRO A 88 -15.20 -0.33 -18.32
CA PRO A 88 -15.51 -1.76 -18.48
C PRO A 88 -14.30 -2.69 -18.35
N ASN A 89 -13.14 -2.23 -18.83
CA ASN A 89 -11.92 -3.07 -18.96
C ASN A 89 -10.93 -2.94 -17.79
N ARG A 90 -10.96 -1.84 -17.01
CA ARG A 90 -10.13 -1.63 -15.80
C ARG A 90 -8.63 -1.83 -16.02
N HIS A 91 -8.10 -1.31 -17.13
CA HIS A 91 -6.72 -1.59 -17.55
C HIS A 91 -5.67 -1.02 -16.59
N ALA A 92 -5.94 0.08 -15.88
CA ALA A 92 -5.00 0.62 -14.89
C ALA A 92 -4.74 -0.39 -13.75
N THR A 93 -5.79 -1.02 -13.24
CA THR A 93 -5.68 -2.01 -12.16
C THR A 93 -5.11 -3.34 -12.65
N ALA A 94 -5.44 -3.76 -13.87
CA ALA A 94 -4.80 -4.92 -14.50
C ALA A 94 -3.30 -4.69 -14.72
N HIS A 95 -2.91 -3.48 -15.11
CA HIS A 95 -1.51 -3.07 -15.24
C HIS A 95 -0.78 -3.15 -13.89
N PHE A 96 -1.36 -2.57 -12.83
CA PHE A 96 -0.81 -2.72 -11.47
C PHE A 96 -0.65 -4.19 -11.06
N ALA A 97 -1.68 -5.02 -11.26
CA ALA A 97 -1.62 -6.43 -10.87
C ALA A 97 -0.55 -7.23 -11.64
N SER A 98 -0.23 -6.81 -12.87
CA SER A 98 0.79 -7.49 -13.69
C SER A 98 2.21 -6.98 -13.43
N GLN A 99 2.41 -5.66 -13.35
CA GLN A 99 3.73 -5.04 -13.25
C GLN A 99 4.14 -4.73 -11.82
N HIS A 100 3.19 -4.71 -10.87
CA HIS A 100 3.39 -4.25 -9.50
C HIS A 100 3.90 -2.80 -9.44
N HIS A 101 3.39 -1.93 -10.31
CA HIS A 101 3.61 -0.48 -10.24
C HIS A 101 2.49 0.17 -9.42
N PRO A 102 2.71 0.50 -8.14
CA PRO A 102 1.63 0.84 -7.23
C PRO A 102 1.12 2.27 -7.41
N ILE A 103 1.90 3.16 -8.05
CA ILE A 103 1.58 4.57 -8.15
C ILE A 103 1.06 4.94 -9.54
N ILE A 104 -0.11 5.56 -9.53
CA ILE A 104 -0.73 6.19 -10.69
C ILE A 104 -1.02 7.67 -10.42
N GLN A 105 -1.04 8.47 -11.48
CA GLN A 105 -1.57 9.83 -11.50
C GLN A 105 -2.88 9.85 -12.30
N SER A 106 -3.80 10.74 -11.96
CA SER A 106 -4.88 11.07 -12.88
C SER A 106 -4.31 11.62 -14.18
N TYR A 107 -4.85 11.19 -15.31
CA TYR A 107 -4.46 11.71 -16.61
C TYR A 107 -5.57 12.57 -17.23
N GLU A 108 -6.51 13.04 -16.40
CA GLU A 108 -7.63 13.89 -16.81
C GLU A 108 -7.24 15.39 -16.76
N PRO A 109 -7.76 16.21 -17.69
CA PRO A 109 -7.54 17.65 -17.68
C PRO A 109 -8.00 18.30 -16.37
N GLY A 110 -7.09 19.02 -15.72
CA GLY A 110 -7.37 19.76 -14.48
C GLY A 110 -7.31 18.94 -13.20
N GLU A 111 -6.86 17.68 -13.28
CA GLU A 111 -6.61 16.84 -12.12
C GLU A 111 -5.11 16.57 -11.95
N ASP A 112 -4.57 16.77 -10.75
CA ASP A 112 -3.14 16.54 -10.43
C ASP A 112 -2.91 15.49 -9.34
N TRP A 113 -3.97 14.78 -8.94
CA TRP A 113 -3.91 13.81 -7.86
C TRP A 113 -3.25 12.49 -8.28
N TRP A 114 -2.72 11.81 -7.27
CA TRP A 114 -2.00 10.55 -7.33
C TRP A 114 -2.70 9.53 -6.46
N TYR A 115 -2.50 8.26 -6.77
CA TYR A 115 -3.06 7.17 -5.97
C TYR A 115 -2.07 6.01 -5.88
N CYS A 116 -1.95 5.45 -4.67
CA CYS A 116 -1.17 4.26 -4.38
C CYS A 116 -2.11 3.08 -4.16
N TYR A 117 -2.03 2.08 -5.03
CA TYR A 117 -2.83 0.84 -4.92
C TYR A 117 -2.51 0.02 -3.67
N LEU A 118 -1.26 0.05 -3.18
CA LEU A 118 -0.84 -0.74 -2.02
C LEU A 118 -1.33 -0.14 -0.70
N ASP A 119 -1.37 1.18 -0.63
CA ASP A 119 -1.78 1.92 0.57
C ASP A 119 -3.26 2.34 0.52
N ASP A 120 -3.97 2.05 -0.59
CA ASP A 120 -5.34 2.52 -0.87
C ASP A 120 -5.50 4.03 -0.62
N LEU A 121 -4.52 4.81 -1.06
CA LEU A 121 -4.35 6.21 -0.66
C LEU A 121 -4.31 7.14 -1.85
N ALA A 122 -5.19 8.14 -1.87
CA ALA A 122 -5.15 9.27 -2.79
C ALA A 122 -4.45 10.48 -2.16
N PHE A 123 -3.54 11.12 -2.89
CA PHE A 123 -2.75 12.26 -2.40
C PHE A 123 -2.32 13.17 -3.56
N THR A 124 -1.77 14.33 -3.24
CA THR A 124 -1.13 15.24 -4.21
C THR A 124 0.36 15.32 -3.91
N VAL A 125 1.17 15.62 -4.94
CA VAL A 125 2.62 15.79 -4.79
C VAL A 125 2.98 17.21 -5.22
N ASP A 126 3.30 18.06 -4.24
CA ASP A 126 3.71 19.44 -4.50
C ASP A 126 4.96 19.49 -5.39
N GLY A 127 4.85 20.23 -6.50
CA GLY A 127 5.95 20.43 -7.45
C GLY A 127 6.21 19.28 -8.41
N ALA A 128 5.39 18.22 -8.40
CA ALA A 128 5.47 17.18 -9.42
C ALA A 128 4.92 17.66 -10.77
N ALA A 129 5.38 17.05 -11.86
CA ALA A 129 4.80 17.28 -13.18
C ALA A 129 3.34 16.78 -13.22
N SER A 130 2.44 17.62 -13.71
CA SER A 130 1.05 17.25 -13.98
C SER A 130 0.92 16.85 -15.45
N PHE A 131 0.54 15.60 -15.71
CA PHE A 131 0.25 15.10 -17.05
C PHE A 131 -1.26 15.06 -17.27
N ALA A 132 -1.71 15.47 -18.46
CA ALA A 132 -3.12 15.37 -18.84
C ALA A 132 -3.23 14.99 -20.31
N HIS A 133 -4.26 14.20 -20.63
CA HIS A 133 -4.61 13.92 -22.02
C HIS A 133 -5.12 15.20 -22.72
N PRO A 134 -4.95 15.32 -24.05
CA PRO A 134 -5.46 16.44 -24.84
C PRO A 134 -7.00 16.49 -24.90
#